data_AF-A0A0M3HFL2-F1
#
_entry.id   AF-A0A0M3HFL2-F1
#
_cell.length_a   1.000
_cell.length_b   1.000
_cell.length_c   1.000
_cell.angle_alpha   90.00
_cell.angle_beta   90.00
_cell.angle_gamma   90.00
#
_symmetry.space_group_name_H-M   'P 1'
#
loop_
_entity.id
_entity.type
_entity.pdbx_description
1 polymer ?
#
loop_
_entity_poly.entity_id
_entity_poly.type
_entity_poly.pdbx_seq_one_letter_code
_entity_poly.pdbx_strand_id
1 'polypeptide(L)'
;MEPGTTADVEGITHHCDDNEGNIQYYTTGCYINEQRDLRVNEDVIENNMVYRCYKRSGVIHYEEYACGFRGMPACNPQPIDPTAEEKDLLQRGLKAPGFGSFSIVQVSTSH
;
A
#
# COMPACT_ATOMS: atom_id res chain seq x y z
N MET A 1 16.68 -3.89 -5.91
CA MET A 1 16.95 -2.68 -5.12
C MET A 1 17.79 -3.11 -3.95
N GLU A 2 18.94 -2.45 -3.76
CA GLU A 2 19.78 -2.65 -2.58
C GLU A 2 19.26 -1.75 -1.44
N PRO A 3 19.56 -2.04 -0.17
CA PRO A 3 19.23 -1.11 0.92
C PRO A 3 19.85 0.27 0.68
N GLY A 4 19.09 1.33 1.00
CA GLY A 4 19.43 2.72 0.68
C GLY A 4 19.10 3.15 -0.76
N THR A 5 18.28 2.40 -1.50
CA THR A 5 17.90 2.76 -2.88
C THR A 5 16.42 3.06 -3.02
N THR A 6 16.10 3.92 -3.99
CA THR A 6 14.74 4.20 -4.43
C THR A 6 14.58 3.92 -5.92
N ALA A 7 13.36 3.61 -6.35
CA ALA A 7 13.02 3.46 -7.77
C ALA A 7 11.63 4.00 -8.06
N ASP A 8 11.49 4.78 -9.12
CA ASP A 8 10.19 5.30 -9.57
C ASP A 8 9.62 4.43 -10.69
N VAL A 9 8.44 3.87 -10.45
CA VAL A 9 7.73 3.02 -11.41
C VAL A 9 6.29 3.49 -11.48
N GLU A 10 5.85 3.94 -12.66
CA GLU A 10 4.46 4.35 -12.90
C GLU A 10 3.94 5.42 -11.91
N GLY A 11 4.80 6.33 -11.46
CA GLY A 11 4.44 7.39 -10.51
C GLY A 11 4.36 6.92 -9.05
N ILE A 12 4.79 5.69 -8.76
CA ILE A 12 4.97 5.16 -7.40
C ILE A 12 6.48 5.13 -7.13
N THR A 13 6.90 5.76 -6.03
CA THR A 13 8.28 5.66 -5.56
C THR A 13 8.39 4.47 -4.62
N HIS A 14 9.25 3.52 -4.99
CA HIS A 14 9.62 2.35 -4.22
C HIS A 14 10.84 2.68 -3.37
N HIS A 15 10.75 2.44 -2.07
CA HIS A 15 11.82 2.69 -1.09
C HIS A 15 12.30 1.37 -0.50
N CYS A 16 13.61 1.22 -0.39
CA CYS A 16 14.27 0.09 0.24
C CYS A 16 15.32 0.64 1.20
N ASP A 17 14.95 0.81 2.46
CA ASP A 17 15.79 1.46 3.48
C ASP A 17 16.41 0.45 4.44
N ASP A 18 17.62 0.74 4.93
CA ASP A 18 18.24 0.01 6.03
C ASP A 18 18.03 0.80 7.33
N ASN A 19 17.30 0.22 8.28
CA ASN A 19 17.10 0.78 9.61
C ASN A 19 17.77 -0.10 10.66
N GLU A 20 19.04 0.19 10.93
CA GLU A 20 19.87 -0.52 11.92
C GLU A 20 19.94 -2.05 11.67
N GLY A 21 20.10 -2.45 10.41
CA GLY A 21 20.13 -3.85 9.98
C GLY A 21 18.74 -4.43 9.65
N ASN A 22 17.67 -3.65 9.84
CA ASN A 22 16.32 -4.03 9.42
C ASN A 22 16.01 -3.41 8.05
N ILE A 23 16.00 -4.24 7.02
CA ILE A 23 15.61 -3.81 5.67
C ILE A 23 14.10 -3.56 5.66
N GLN A 24 13.71 -2.32 5.42
CA GLN A 24 12.32 -1.88 5.32
C GLN A 24 11.98 -1.52 3.86
N TYR A 25 10.94 -2.16 3.34
CA TYR A 25 10.38 -1.84 2.03
C TYR A 25 9.04 -1.14 2.18
N TYR A 26 8.85 -0.03 1.48
CA TYR A 26 7.57 0.69 1.41
C TYR A 26 7.47 1.47 0.10
N THR A 27 6.26 1.90 -0.23
CA THR A 27 5.97 2.68 -1.45
C THR A 27 5.27 3.96 -1.09
N THR A 28 5.63 5.07 -1.72
CA THR A 28 4.88 6.34 -1.68
C THR A 28 4.22 6.58 -3.03
N GLY A 29 2.97 7.05 -3.02
CA GLY A 29 2.21 7.21 -4.26
C GLY A 29 1.13 8.28 -4.22
N CYS A 30 0.88 8.90 -3.06
CA CYS A 30 -0.01 10.05 -2.94
C CYS A 30 0.71 11.20 -2.25
N TYR A 31 0.26 12.42 -2.53
CA TYR A 31 0.82 13.64 -2.00
C TYR A 31 -0.27 14.44 -1.28
N ILE A 32 -0.10 14.71 0.00
CA ILE A 32 -0.94 15.68 0.74
C ILE A 32 -0.25 17.03 0.59
N ASN A 33 -0.65 17.79 -0.43
CA ASN A 33 -0.02 19.06 -0.84
C ASN A 33 1.46 18.89 -1.26
N GLU A 34 2.19 20.00 -1.44
CA GLU A 34 3.60 19.99 -1.87
C GLU A 34 4.60 19.53 -0.79
N GLN A 35 4.14 19.24 0.43
CA GLN A 35 5.02 19.11 1.59
C GLN A 35 5.04 17.70 2.21
N ARG A 36 4.13 16.81 1.82
CA ARG A 36 3.98 15.52 2.50
C ARG A 36 3.62 14.39 1.54
N ASP A 37 4.52 13.43 1.47
CA ASP A 37 4.27 12.14 0.81
C ASP A 37 3.48 11.23 1.74
N LEU A 38 2.53 10.48 1.17
CA LEU A 38 1.80 9.43 1.86
C LEU A 38 2.26 8.07 1.36
N ARG A 39 2.50 7.16 2.31
CA ARG A 39 2.78 5.76 1.96
C ARG A 39 1.51 5.11 1.45
N VAL A 40 1.67 4.22 0.49
CA VAL A 40 0.57 3.42 -0.02
C VAL A 40 0.12 2.45 1.06
N ASN A 41 -1.19 2.36 1.24
CA ASN A 41 -1.91 1.65 2.30
C ASN A 41 -1.70 2.24 3.70
N GLU A 42 -1.40 3.53 3.78
CA GLU A 42 -1.35 4.29 5.02
C GLU A 42 -2.55 5.23 5.12
N ASP A 43 -3.12 5.30 6.33
CA ASP A 43 -4.16 6.25 6.70
C ASP A 43 -3.57 7.23 7.71
N VAL A 44 -3.66 8.52 7.39
CA VAL A 44 -3.23 9.61 8.26
C VAL A 44 -4.45 10.39 8.71
N ILE A 45 -4.52 10.66 10.02
CA ILE A 45 -5.61 11.47 10.60
C ILE A 45 -5.00 12.70 11.23
N GLU A 46 -5.38 13.88 10.74
CA GLU A 46 -4.87 15.15 11.20
C GLU A 46 -5.97 16.21 11.15
N ASN A 47 -6.11 17.01 12.21
CA ASN A 47 -7.08 18.11 12.27
C ASN A 47 -8.52 17.71 11.90
N ASN A 48 -8.98 16.53 12.33
CA ASN A 48 -10.29 15.96 11.98
C ASN A 48 -10.48 15.70 10.47
N MET A 49 -9.38 15.54 9.74
CA MET A 49 -9.36 15.07 8.36
C MET A 49 -8.66 13.72 8.30
N VAL A 50 -9.26 12.79 7.58
CA VAL A 50 -8.61 11.53 7.21
C VAL A 50 -8.06 11.69 5.80
N TYR A 51 -6.82 11.29 5.62
CA TYR A 51 -6.12 11.18 4.35
C TYR A 51 -5.71 9.74 4.14
N ARG A 52 -6.11 9.16 3.02
CA ARG A 52 -5.89 7.75 2.71
C ARG A 52 -5.21 7.64 1.38
N CYS A 53 -4.10 6.92 1.33
CA CYS A 53 -3.46 6.54 0.08
C CYS A 53 -3.47 5.03 0.02
N TYR A 54 -4.09 4.44 -0.99
CA TYR A 54 -4.19 2.98 -1.06
C TYR A 54 -4.16 2.46 -2.49
N LYS A 55 -3.66 1.25 -2.68
CA LYS A 55 -3.65 0.60 -3.99
C LYS A 55 -4.85 -0.33 -4.10
N ARG A 56 -5.66 -0.13 -5.14
CA ARG A 56 -6.81 -0.98 -5.47
C ARG A 56 -6.80 -1.31 -6.95
N SER A 57 -6.86 -2.60 -7.28
CA SER A 57 -6.87 -3.08 -8.68
C SER A 57 -5.72 -2.55 -9.54
N GLY A 58 -4.52 -2.42 -8.95
CA GLY A 58 -3.34 -1.90 -9.64
C GLY A 58 -3.22 -0.38 -9.67
N VAL A 59 -4.29 0.36 -9.31
CA VAL A 59 -4.35 1.82 -9.35
C VAL A 59 -4.18 2.39 -7.94
N ILE A 60 -3.48 3.51 -7.82
CA ILE A 60 -3.36 4.26 -6.56
C ILE A 60 -4.58 5.18 -6.44
N HIS A 61 -5.26 5.08 -5.30
CA HIS A 61 -6.39 5.91 -4.92
C HIS A 61 -6.00 6.80 -3.75
N TYR A 62 -6.47 8.05 -3.80
CA TYR A 62 -6.37 9.02 -2.74
C TYR A 62 -7.78 9.42 -2.29
N GLU A 63 -8.03 9.37 -0.98
CA GLU A 63 -9.27 9.83 -0.38
C GLU A 63 -8.97 10.82 0.75
N GLU A 64 -9.75 11.91 0.78
CA GLU A 64 -9.76 12.85 1.89
C GLU A 64 -11.18 13.13 2.36
N TYR A 65 -11.41 13.09 3.68
CA TYR A 65 -12.72 13.42 4.25
C TYR A 65 -12.64 13.89 5.70
N ALA A 66 -13.57 14.75 6.08
CA ALA A 66 -13.74 15.22 7.45
C ALA A 66 -14.33 14.11 8.35
N CYS A 67 -13.89 14.05 9.59
CA CYS A 67 -14.30 13.06 10.58
C CYS A 67 -14.51 13.68 11.97
N GLY A 68 -15.11 12.96 12.91
CA GLY A 68 -15.12 13.34 14.33
C GLY A 68 -16.14 14.41 14.74
N PHE A 69 -16.94 14.95 13.82
CA PHE A 69 -18.04 15.87 14.11
C PHE A 69 -19.40 15.18 14.06
N ARG A 70 -20.42 15.80 14.68
CA ARG A 70 -21.79 15.26 14.67
C ARG A 70 -22.32 15.16 13.24
N GLY A 71 -22.64 13.95 12.80
CA GLY A 71 -23.12 13.65 11.45
C GLY A 71 -22.01 13.29 10.44
N MET A 72 -20.74 13.32 10.84
CA MET A 72 -19.61 12.85 10.05
C MET A 72 -19.17 11.44 10.48
N PRO A 73 -18.42 10.72 9.64
CA PRO A 73 -17.83 9.44 10.03
C PRO A 73 -16.86 9.61 11.22
N ALA A 74 -16.63 8.51 11.94
CA ALA A 74 -15.61 8.46 12.99
C ALA A 74 -14.22 8.62 12.37
N CYS A 75 -13.29 9.22 13.12
CA CYS A 75 -11.86 9.26 12.78
C CYS A 75 -11.19 7.90 13.05
N ASN A 76 -11.80 6.83 12.55
CA ASN A 76 -11.29 5.47 12.59
C ASN A 76 -11.65 4.81 11.26
N PRO A 77 -10.87 5.08 10.19
CA PRO A 77 -11.12 4.51 8.87
C PRO A 77 -11.16 2.98 8.95
N GLN A 78 -12.09 2.39 8.21
CA GLN A 78 -12.14 0.93 8.09
C GLN A 78 -10.92 0.43 7.30
N PRO A 79 -10.33 -0.72 7.64
CA PRO A 79 -9.22 -1.28 6.89
C PRO A 79 -9.52 -1.36 5.39
N ILE A 80 -8.59 -0.95 4.55
CA ILE A 80 -8.70 -1.17 3.10
C ILE A 80 -8.64 -2.67 2.87
N ASP A 81 -9.71 -3.26 2.34
CA ASP A 81 -9.71 -4.66 1.92
C ASP A 81 -9.11 -4.75 0.51
N PRO A 82 -7.86 -5.23 0.35
CA PRO A 82 -7.24 -5.35 -0.96
C PRO A 82 -7.96 -6.34 -1.89
N THR A 83 -8.85 -7.19 -1.37
CA THR A 83 -9.53 -8.27 -2.10
C THR A 83 -11.00 -7.99 -2.42
N ALA A 84 -11.57 -6.87 -1.97
CA ALA A 84 -13.00 -6.60 -2.10
C ALA A 84 -13.50 -6.50 -3.56
N GLU A 85 -12.63 -6.18 -4.52
CA GLU A 85 -12.97 -6.15 -5.96
C GLU A 85 -12.34 -7.29 -6.78
N GLU A 86 -11.31 -7.99 -6.30
CA GLU A 86 -10.87 -9.22 -6.94
C GLU A 86 -11.97 -10.29 -6.92
N LYS A 87 -12.85 -10.27 -5.89
CA LYS A 87 -14.04 -11.11 -5.84
C LYS A 87 -15.10 -10.75 -6.90
N ASP A 88 -15.19 -9.49 -7.31
CA ASP A 88 -16.13 -9.06 -8.36
C ASP A 88 -15.59 -9.39 -9.76
N LEU A 89 -14.27 -9.25 -9.97
CA LEU A 89 -13.60 -9.63 -11.21
C LEU A 89 -13.49 -11.15 -11.40
N LEU A 90 -13.35 -11.94 -10.32
CA LEU A 90 -13.41 -13.41 -10.37
C LEU A 90 -14.81 -13.92 -10.75
N GLN A 91 -15.88 -13.17 -10.46
CA GLN A 91 -17.23 -13.52 -10.92
C GLN A 91 -17.47 -13.19 -12.40
N ARG A 92 -16.71 -12.26 -12.99
CA ARG A 92 -16.84 -11.85 -14.41
C ARG A 92 -15.90 -12.58 -15.38
N GLY A 93 -15.41 -13.76 -15.01
CA GLY A 93 -15.04 -14.78 -15.98
C GLY A 93 -13.80 -14.51 -16.83
N LEU A 94 -12.74 -13.95 -16.26
CA LEU A 94 -11.41 -13.96 -16.89
C LEU A 94 -10.51 -14.99 -16.22
N LYS A 95 -10.33 -16.10 -16.94
CA LYS A 95 -9.43 -17.21 -16.65
C LYS A 95 -8.00 -16.65 -16.41
N ALA A 96 -7.51 -16.75 -15.19
CA ALA A 96 -6.15 -16.33 -14.84
C ALA A 96 -5.11 -17.08 -15.70
N PRO A 97 -4.16 -16.40 -16.36
CA PRO A 97 -2.98 -17.07 -16.91
C PRO A 97 -2.06 -17.43 -15.73
N GLY A 98 -1.63 -18.69 -15.69
CA GLY A 98 -0.94 -19.28 -14.55
C GLY A 98 0.34 -18.56 -14.15
N PHE A 99 0.48 -18.28 -12.85
CA PHE A 99 1.74 -17.85 -12.27
C PHE A 99 2.61 -19.08 -12.00
N GLY A 100 3.79 -19.09 -12.60
CA GLY A 100 4.81 -20.11 -12.43
C GLY A 100 5.29 -20.20 -10.98
N SER A 101 5.55 -21.43 -10.57
CA SER A 101 6.01 -21.83 -9.24
C SER A 101 7.29 -21.10 -8.83
N PHE A 102 7.33 -20.54 -7.62
CA PHE A 102 8.59 -20.18 -6.96
C PHE A 102 8.98 -21.32 -6.02
N SER A 103 10.14 -21.93 -6.26
CA SER A 103 10.73 -22.92 -5.35
C SER A 103 11.49 -22.21 -4.23
N ILE A 104 11.13 -22.48 -2.98
CA ILE A 104 11.93 -22.09 -1.81
C ILE A 104 13.00 -23.16 -1.61
N VAL A 105 14.28 -22.78 -1.71
CA VAL A 105 15.40 -23.66 -1.31
C VAL A 105 15.64 -23.44 0.19
N GLN A 106 15.35 -24.47 0.98
CA GLN A 106 15.63 -24.48 2.43
C GLN A 106 17.09 -24.93 2.62
N VAL A 107 17.96 -24.02 3.05
CA VAL A 107 19.36 -24.35 3.39
C VAL A 107 19.41 -24.83 4.83
N SER A 108 19.64 -26.13 5.03
CA SER A 108 19.90 -26.71 6.34
C SER A 108 21.39 -26.58 6.67
N THR A 109 21.75 -25.69 7.59
CA THR A 109 23.07 -25.68 8.24
C THR A 109 23.04 -26.58 9.47
N SER A 110 23.83 -27.65 9.45
CA SER A 110 24.09 -28.53 10.59
C SER A 110 25.40 -28.11 11.26
N HIS A 111 25.40 -27.95 12.58
CA HIS A 111 26.60 -28.06 13.41
C HIS A 111 26.22 -28.58 14.80
#